data_AF-A0A8C5EUQ1-F1
#
_entry.id   AF-A0A8C5EUQ1-F1
#
_cell.length_a   1.000
_cell.length_b   1.000
_cell.length_c   1.000
_cell.angle_alpha   90.00
_cell.angle_beta   90.00
_cell.angle_gamma   90.00
#
_symmetry.space_group_name_H-M   'P 1'
#
loop_
_entity.id
_entity.type
_entity.pdbx_description
1 polymer ?
#
loop_
_entity_poly.entity_id
_entity_poly.type
_entity_poly.pdbx_seq_one_letter_code
_entity_poly.pdbx_strand_id
1 'polypeptide(L)'
;MTALSPEPTLDLVSPSCGGLTTIARLMKLGRCKKVLVVAGAGISTASGIPDFRTPGTGLYANLEKFNVPYPEAIFNIDYFSNDPQPFFSLAKALYPGITLTPHVYF
;
A
#
# COMPACT_ATOMS: atom_id res chain seq x y z
N MET A 1 35.53 15.73 -37.26
CA MET A 1 35.76 14.27 -37.14
C MET A 1 35.79 13.96 -35.64
N THR A 2 34.62 13.82 -35.03
CA THR A 2 34.52 13.42 -33.62
C THR A 2 33.37 12.43 -33.56
N ALA A 3 33.71 11.15 -33.39
CA ALA A 3 32.73 10.09 -33.24
C ALA A 3 32.01 10.27 -31.91
N LEU A 4 30.68 10.35 -31.95
CA LEU A 4 29.83 10.18 -30.78
C LEU A 4 30.06 8.77 -30.23
N SER A 5 30.53 8.67 -28.98
CA SER A 5 30.54 7.40 -28.26
C SER A 5 29.11 6.86 -28.14
N PRO A 6 28.87 5.54 -28.27
CA PRO A 6 27.53 4.99 -28.16
C PRO A 6 26.97 5.19 -26.74
N GLU A 7 25.70 5.61 -26.67
CA GLU A 7 24.87 5.58 -25.46
C GLU A 7 24.83 4.15 -24.88
N PRO A 8 24.86 3.97 -23.55
CA PRO A 8 24.84 2.64 -22.96
C PRO A 8 23.47 1.99 -23.18
N THR A 9 23.41 1.03 -24.11
CA THR A 9 22.24 0.16 -24.27
C THR A 9 22.07 -0.69 -23.02
N LEU A 10 20.96 -0.48 -22.31
CA LEU A 10 20.46 -1.38 -21.28
C LEU A 10 19.96 -2.67 -21.94
N ASP A 11 20.89 -3.55 -22.29
CA ASP A 11 20.59 -4.90 -22.77
C ASP A 11 20.14 -5.76 -21.58
N LEU A 12 18.85 -5.72 -21.24
CA LEU A 12 18.27 -6.63 -20.25
C LEU A 12 16.86 -7.10 -20.63
N VAL A 13 16.70 -7.78 -21.77
CA VAL A 13 15.65 -8.81 -21.88
C VAL A 13 16.10 -9.92 -22.84
N SER A 14 16.51 -11.06 -22.30
CA SER A 14 16.32 -12.36 -22.98
C SER A 14 15.05 -13.00 -22.41
N PRO A 15 14.15 -13.55 -23.26
CA PRO A 15 12.76 -13.78 -22.89
C PRO A 15 12.50 -15.16 -22.22
N SER A 16 13.37 -15.62 -21.30
CA SER A 16 13.21 -16.96 -20.71
C SER A 16 13.26 -17.04 -19.18
N CYS A 17 13.11 -15.94 -18.45
CA CYS A 17 13.03 -15.99 -16.98
C CYS A 17 12.12 -14.89 -16.45
N GLY A 18 11.05 -15.26 -15.73
CA GLY A 18 10.04 -14.32 -15.23
C GLY A 18 10.65 -13.16 -14.44
N GLY A 19 10.07 -11.97 -14.58
CA GLY A 19 10.61 -10.72 -14.01
C GLY A 19 10.92 -10.81 -12.50
N LEU A 20 10.09 -11.53 -11.74
CA LEU A 20 10.28 -11.71 -10.30
C LEU A 20 11.56 -12.49 -9.95
N THR A 21 11.89 -13.54 -10.72
CA THR A 21 13.10 -14.34 -10.52
C THR A 21 14.36 -13.51 -10.77
N THR A 22 14.33 -12.66 -11.79
CA THR A 22 15.41 -11.72 -12.10
C THR A 22 15.60 -10.70 -10.98
N ILE A 23 14.52 -10.11 -10.48
CA ILE A 23 14.57 -9.16 -9.35
C ILE A 23 15.16 -9.84 -8.10
N ALA A 24 14.67 -11.03 -7.73
CA ALA A 24 15.17 -11.78 -6.60
C ALA A 24 16.67 -12.09 -6.73
N ARG A 25 17.13 -12.45 -7.93
CA ARG A 25 18.56 -12.69 -8.22
C ARG A 25 19.39 -11.41 -8.03
N LEU A 26 18.93 -10.28 -8.55
CA LEU A 26 19.64 -9.00 -8.42
C LEU A 26 19.75 -8.54 -6.96
N MET A 27 18.68 -8.73 -6.17
CA MET A 27 18.69 -8.47 -4.73
C MET A 27 19.68 -9.39 -4.01
N LYS A 28 19.64 -10.70 -4.27
CA LYS A 28 20.55 -11.69 -3.64
C LYS A 28 22.03 -11.44 -3.97
N LEU A 29 22.33 -10.97 -5.18
CA LEU A 29 23.68 -10.62 -5.60
C LEU A 29 24.17 -9.27 -5.03
N GLY A 30 23.37 -8.59 -4.20
CA GLY A 30 23.74 -7.29 -3.61
C GLY A 30 23.86 -6.16 -4.64
N ARG A 31 23.27 -6.33 -5.82
CA ARG A 31 23.29 -5.32 -6.89
C ARG A 31 22.26 -4.21 -6.66
N CYS A 32 21.22 -4.49 -5.89
CA CYS A 32 20.23 -3.53 -5.44
C CYS A 32 20.60 -3.01 -4.04
N LYS A 33 21.38 -1.92 -3.97
CA LYS A 33 21.88 -1.36 -2.70
C LYS A 33 21.01 -0.26 -2.09
N LYS A 34 20.15 0.36 -2.90
CA LYS A 34 19.28 1.48 -2.51
C LYS A 34 17.85 1.11 -2.90
N VAL A 35 17.13 0.49 -1.97
CA VAL A 35 15.76 -0.01 -2.20
C VAL A 35 14.79 0.91 -1.46
N LEU A 36 13.83 1.46 -2.19
CA LEU A 36 12.69 2.19 -1.64
C LEU A 36 11.48 1.27 -1.61
N VAL A 37 10.85 1.13 -0.46
CA VAL A 37 9.58 0.41 -0.31
C VAL A 37 8.46 1.42 -0.14
N VAL A 38 7.46 1.36 -1.01
CA VAL A 38 6.21 2.11 -0.88
C VAL A 38 5.11 1.10 -0.58
N ALA A 39 4.49 1.22 0.59
CA ALA A 39 3.45 0.32 1.05
C ALA A 39 2.19 1.09 1.45
N GLY A 40 1.05 0.41 1.40
CA GLY A 40 -0.24 0.92 1.88
C GLY A 40 -0.95 -0.13 2.74
N ALA A 41 -2.21 0.12 3.12
CA ALA A 41 -2.98 -0.76 4.01
C ALA A 41 -3.06 -2.23 3.58
N GLY A 42 -2.85 -2.54 2.29
CA GLY A 42 -2.82 -3.90 1.78
C GLY A 42 -1.85 -4.83 2.51
N ILE A 43 -0.67 -4.33 2.94
CA ILE A 43 0.33 -5.16 3.63
C ILE A 43 -0.13 -5.65 5.01
N SER A 44 -1.09 -4.94 5.62
CA SER A 44 -1.60 -5.26 6.96
C SER A 44 -2.89 -6.10 6.94
N THR A 45 -3.49 -6.34 5.78
CA THR A 45 -4.72 -7.13 5.63
C THR A 45 -4.59 -8.55 6.18
N ALA A 46 -3.42 -9.18 5.97
CA ALA A 46 -3.10 -10.49 6.54
C ALA A 46 -3.00 -10.50 8.07
N SER A 47 -2.81 -9.33 8.71
CA SER A 47 -2.76 -9.17 10.17
C SER A 47 -4.14 -8.88 10.78
N GLY A 48 -5.21 -9.02 10.00
CA GLY A 48 -6.58 -8.77 10.45
C GLY A 48 -7.00 -7.29 10.46
N ILE A 49 -6.13 -6.37 9.99
CA ILE A 49 -6.47 -4.96 9.84
C ILE A 49 -7.08 -4.77 8.45
N PRO A 50 -8.37 -4.42 8.33
CA PRO A 50 -9.00 -4.24 7.03
C PRO A 50 -8.35 -3.07 6.28
N ASP A 51 -8.25 -3.18 4.95
CA ASP A 51 -7.92 -2.04 4.13
C ASP A 51 -9.16 -1.15 3.90
N PHE A 52 -9.00 -0.09 3.11
CA PHE A 52 -10.10 0.82 2.82
C PHE A 52 -11.02 0.32 1.71
N ARG A 53 -10.49 -0.41 0.72
CA ARG A 53 -11.08 -0.52 -0.62
C ARG A 53 -11.49 -1.92 -1.03
N THR A 54 -11.14 -2.97 -0.28
CA THR A 54 -11.53 -4.34 -0.63
C THR A 54 -13.05 -4.48 -0.59
N PRO A 55 -13.71 -4.97 -1.66
CA PRO A 55 -15.16 -5.18 -1.65
C PRO A 55 -15.58 -6.16 -0.55
N GLY A 56 -16.64 -5.82 0.20
CA GLY A 56 -17.21 -6.65 1.26
C GLY A 56 -16.45 -6.64 2.60
N THR A 57 -15.12 -6.46 2.61
CA THR A 57 -14.31 -6.47 3.84
C THR A 57 -13.64 -5.13 4.17
N GLY A 58 -13.48 -4.26 3.18
CA GLY A 58 -12.84 -2.95 3.32
C GLY A 58 -13.70 -1.96 4.11
N LEU A 59 -13.06 -0.96 4.69
CA LEU A 59 -13.73 0.03 5.54
C LEU A 59 -14.86 0.75 4.81
N TYR A 60 -14.66 1.09 3.53
CA TYR A 60 -15.66 1.81 2.72
C TYR A 60 -16.93 1.01 2.46
N ALA A 61 -16.84 -0.33 2.41
CA ALA A 61 -17.99 -1.19 2.18
C ALA A 61 -19.01 -1.14 3.34
N ASN A 62 -18.60 -0.67 4.52
CA ASN A 62 -19.42 -0.64 5.73
C ASN A 62 -19.72 0.80 6.21
N LEU A 63 -19.52 1.82 5.36
CA LEU A 63 -19.72 3.22 5.74
C LEU A 63 -21.15 3.74 5.59
N GLU A 64 -22.06 2.98 4.95
CA GLU A 64 -23.47 3.40 4.78
C GLU A 64 -24.14 3.74 6.12
N LYS A 65 -23.72 3.07 7.21
CA LYS A 65 -24.20 3.34 8.58
C LYS A 65 -23.85 4.73 9.14
N PHE A 66 -22.89 5.43 8.54
CA PHE A 66 -22.45 6.75 9.00
C PHE A 66 -23.09 7.91 8.22
N ASN A 67 -23.96 7.62 7.25
CA ASN A 67 -24.68 8.62 6.44
C ASN A 67 -23.76 9.72 5.86
N VAL A 68 -22.55 9.32 5.46
CA VAL A 68 -21.56 10.21 4.85
C VAL A 68 -21.87 10.40 3.36
N PRO A 69 -21.63 11.60 2.78
CA PRO A 69 -21.96 11.88 1.38
C PRO A 69 -21.14 11.07 0.37
N TYR A 70 -19.92 10.68 0.76
CA TYR A 70 -19.05 9.77 0.03
C TYR A 70 -18.05 9.12 1.02
N PRO A 71 -17.50 7.93 0.72
CA PRO A 71 -16.66 7.18 1.66
C PRO A 71 -15.46 7.94 2.23
N GLU A 72 -14.79 8.75 1.42
CA GLU A 72 -13.61 9.54 1.81
C GLU A 72 -13.96 10.72 2.73
N ALA A 73 -15.24 11.12 2.82
CA ALA A 73 -15.66 12.28 3.60
C ALA A 73 -15.30 12.13 5.09
N ILE A 74 -15.30 10.90 5.60
CA ILE A 74 -14.91 10.58 6.98
C ILE A 74 -13.46 10.96 7.33
N PHE A 75 -12.60 11.13 6.31
CA PHE A 75 -11.21 11.55 6.44
C PHE A 75 -10.95 12.97 5.89
N ASN A 76 -11.99 13.68 5.47
CA ASN A 76 -11.89 15.06 5.02
C ASN A 76 -11.90 16.01 6.22
N ILE A 77 -10.95 16.96 6.26
CA ILE A 77 -10.78 17.87 7.40
C ILE A 77 -11.94 18.85 7.56
N ASP A 78 -12.53 19.32 6.47
CA ASP A 78 -13.66 20.24 6.49
C ASP A 78 -14.92 19.51 6.98
N TYR A 79 -15.12 18.28 6.52
CA TYR A 79 -16.20 17.42 7.01
C TYR A 79 -16.04 17.13 8.50
N PHE A 80 -14.84 16.73 8.94
CA PHE A 80 -14.54 16.46 10.35
C PHE A 80 -14.79 17.68 11.25
N SER A 81 -14.46 18.88 10.77
CA SER A 81 -14.68 20.12 11.51
C SER A 81 -16.17 20.44 11.70
N ASN A 82 -17.02 20.01 10.76
CA ASN A 82 -18.47 20.19 10.83
C ASN A 82 -19.16 19.08 11.64
N ASP A 83 -18.80 17.82 11.39
CA ASP A 83 -19.29 16.65 12.12
C ASP A 83 -18.17 15.60 12.32
N PRO A 84 -17.56 15.54 13.51
CA PRO A 84 -16.50 14.59 13.79
C PRO A 84 -17.03 13.19 14.20
N GLN A 85 -18.34 13.00 14.39
CA GLN A 85 -18.91 11.75 14.93
C GLN A 85 -18.62 10.51 14.06
N PRO A 86 -18.72 10.57 12.72
CA PRO A 86 -18.38 9.45 11.86
C PRO A 86 -16.94 8.96 12.07
N PHE A 87 -15.98 9.89 12.11
CA PHE A 87 -14.56 9.57 12.32
C PHE A 87 -14.33 8.88 13.67
N PHE A 88 -14.85 9.44 14.77
CA PHE A 88 -14.66 8.85 16.10
C PHE A 88 -15.34 7.48 16.25
N SER A 89 -16.51 7.31 15.62
CA SER A 89 -17.20 6.02 15.62
C SER A 89 -16.42 4.95 14.87
N LEU A 90 -15.82 5.31 13.73
CA LEU A 90 -14.92 4.43 13.00
C LEU A 90 -13.63 4.14 13.79
N ALA A 91 -13.00 5.16 14.37
CA ALA A 91 -11.79 5.03 15.16
C ALA A 91 -12.00 4.09 16.37
N LYS A 92 -13.16 4.16 17.01
CA LYS A 92 -13.54 3.24 18.10
C LYS A 92 -13.70 1.80 17.62
N ALA A 93 -14.29 1.58 16.44
CA ALA A 93 -14.42 0.25 15.86
C ALA A 93 -13.08 -0.35 15.42
N LEU A 94 -12.13 0.51 14.99
CA LEU A 94 -10.78 0.13 14.61
C LEU A 94 -9.81 0.04 15.79
N TYR A 95 -10.18 0.51 16.97
CA TYR A 95 -9.29 0.57 18.12
C TYR A 95 -8.88 -0.85 18.54
N PRO A 96 -7.59 -1.23 18.43
CA PRO A 96 -7.18 -2.60 18.65
C PRO A 96 -7.13 -2.96 20.13
N GLY A 97 -7.87 -4.00 20.53
CA GLY A 97 -7.57 -4.79 21.73
C GLY A 97 -6.45 -5.78 21.42
N ILE A 98 -5.21 -5.31 21.49
CA ILE A 98 -3.97 -5.89 20.92
C ILE A 98 -3.83 -7.42 21.08
N THR A 99 -3.75 -8.12 19.94
CA THR A 99 -2.69 -9.10 19.64
C THR A 99 -2.43 -8.99 18.14
N LEU A 100 -1.48 -8.14 17.77
CA LEU A 100 -1.01 -8.05 16.39
C LEU A 100 0.08 -9.11 16.21
N THR A 101 -0.17 -10.16 15.44
CA THR A 101 0.90 -10.98 14.88
C THR A 101 1.61 -10.15 13.82
N PRO A 102 2.89 -9.78 13.98
CA PRO A 102 3.59 -9.03 12.96
C PRO A 102 3.78 -9.96 11.75
N HIS A 103 3.01 -9.75 10.69
CA HIS A 103 3.28 -10.38 9.39
C HIS A 103 4.21 -9.51 8.52
N VAL A 104 4.53 -8.30 8.99
CA VAL A 104 5.42 -7.35 8.32
C VAL A 104 6.67 -7.19 9.17
N TYR A 105 7.75 -7.86 8.77
CA TYR A 105 9.10 -7.57 9.23
C TYR A 105 9.83 -6.91 8.05
N PHE A 106 10.16 -5.63 8.21
CA PHE A 106 11.08 -4.94 7.30
C PHE A 106 12.52 -5.08 7.82
#